data_AF-A0AAE5TV26-F1
#
_entry.id   AF-A0AAE5TV26-F1
#
_cell.length_a   1.000
_cell.length_b   1.000
_cell.length_c   1.000
_cell.angle_alpha   90.00
_cell.angle_beta   90.00
_cell.angle_gamma   90.00
#
_symmetry.space_group_name_H-M   'P 1'
#
loop_
_entity.id
_entity.type
_entity.pdbx_description
1 polymer ?
#
loop_
_entity_poly.entity_id
_entity_poly.type
_entity_poly.pdbx_seq_one_letter_code
_entity_poly.pdbx_strand_id
1 'polypeptide(L)'
;MPRNPSTGVYSKPAGTTPSVGQVIDPAPWNALTTDLGNEITNSLPRDGSAPMIAPLKAAGGTVSAPGVGFASTPQTGLYLKGGGLLGFAQNGVEVAFDQDLVYAVKSGDYTALASDDNAVHRFTAAATLTLTAAATLGANWHYCVIADGGDVTIDPNGAETIDGAATLILKDGYSVEIICSGAAFFTNKLFARIQSKADSSAVGDFVVGLTLSNNGGSPNTHIDFAAGSARTGSSFVSSTTSLTKRVTGTFAAGTGAGGLDAGAVAANATYFAYALRKDADLSFDVVLSTSATMGGIITTLLTGYTIVRCIGVVLTDASSLIRQFVMYPRDEYTFVTPVKDAVNVAISTTSALLALTVPNGVKVKAKLRFEFTSSAATNAALLSDPAQGTLAGGIGNDGGNMGTIQVSNGLAIGCSDIWTNTSRQIRHVAGASGTMWLWNDGFYFPCGRNA
;
A
#
# COMPACT_ATOMS: atom_id res chain seq x y z
N MET A 1 -48.26 48.33 47.77
CA MET A 1 -47.05 49.11 48.10
C MET A 1 -46.95 50.36 47.24
N PRO A 2 -46.58 51.54 47.78
CA PRO A 2 -45.94 52.57 46.98
C PRO A 2 -44.46 52.15 46.78
N ARG A 3 -44.26 50.91 46.29
CA ARG A 3 -43.03 50.60 45.58
C ARG A 3 -43.25 51.16 44.21
N ASN A 4 -42.34 52.01 43.80
CA ASN A 4 -42.35 52.44 42.44
C ASN A 4 -42.21 51.19 41.56
N PRO A 5 -43.22 50.85 40.71
CA PRO A 5 -43.22 49.62 39.93
C PRO A 5 -42.04 49.54 38.94
N SER A 6 -41.35 50.66 38.68
CA SER A 6 -40.17 50.69 37.82
C SER A 6 -38.82 50.63 38.56
N THR A 7 -38.77 50.86 39.88
CA THR A 7 -37.49 50.87 40.65
C THR A 7 -37.42 49.90 41.81
N GLY A 8 -38.56 49.35 42.26
CA GLY A 8 -38.61 48.43 43.40
C GLY A 8 -38.28 49.07 44.75
N VAL A 9 -38.01 50.37 44.80
CA VAL A 9 -37.68 51.10 46.03
C VAL A 9 -38.93 51.31 46.87
N TYR A 10 -38.87 50.91 48.13
CA TYR A 10 -39.93 51.12 49.11
C TYR A 10 -39.90 52.55 49.68
N SER A 11 -41.07 53.17 49.81
CA SER A 11 -41.26 54.43 50.54
C SER A 11 -42.29 54.22 51.66
N LYS A 12 -42.00 54.77 52.84
CA LYS A 12 -42.86 54.61 54.02
C LYS A 12 -44.20 55.37 53.80
N PRO A 13 -45.37 54.74 54.00
CA PRO A 13 -46.65 55.42 53.88
C PRO A 13 -46.78 56.60 54.86
N ALA A 14 -47.32 57.73 54.42
CA ALA A 14 -47.55 58.89 55.27
C ALA A 14 -48.45 58.55 56.47
N GLY A 15 -48.19 59.14 57.64
CA GLY A 15 -48.98 58.89 58.86
C GLY A 15 -48.66 57.59 59.61
N THR A 16 -47.69 56.79 59.16
CA THR A 16 -47.29 55.52 59.83
C THR A 16 -46.08 55.66 60.75
N THR A 17 -45.68 56.88 61.11
CA THR A 17 -44.57 57.14 62.06
C THR A 17 -45.12 57.29 63.47
N PRO A 18 -44.86 56.33 64.37
CA PRO A 18 -45.25 56.48 65.77
C PRO A 18 -44.47 57.63 66.40
N SER A 19 -45.15 58.44 67.21
CA SER A 19 -44.55 59.48 68.04
C SER A 19 -44.99 59.28 69.50
N VAL A 20 -44.09 59.58 70.42
CA VAL A 20 -44.31 59.35 71.85
C VAL A 20 -45.54 60.15 72.32
N GLY A 21 -46.47 59.46 72.97
CA GLY A 21 -47.68 60.07 73.54
C GLY A 21 -48.81 60.37 72.55
N GLN A 22 -48.70 59.98 71.28
CA GLN A 22 -49.76 60.11 70.29
C GLN A 22 -50.47 58.76 70.03
N VAL A 23 -51.79 58.80 69.84
CA VAL A 23 -52.56 57.62 69.42
C VAL A 23 -52.25 57.32 67.96
N ILE A 24 -51.93 56.07 67.64
CA ILE A 24 -51.67 55.62 66.27
C ILE A 24 -53.01 55.51 65.54
N ASP A 25 -53.13 56.14 64.37
CA ASP A 25 -54.29 55.93 63.50
C ASP A 25 -54.28 54.47 63.00
N PRO A 26 -55.31 53.67 63.35
CA PRO A 26 -55.36 52.26 62.97
C PRO A 26 -55.43 52.04 61.47
N ALA A 27 -55.95 52.99 60.68
CA ALA A 27 -56.08 52.83 59.23
C ALA A 27 -54.73 52.73 58.50
N PRO A 28 -53.82 53.74 58.57
CA PRO A 28 -52.51 53.66 57.94
C PRO A 28 -51.61 52.58 58.56
N TRP A 29 -51.79 52.27 59.85
CA TRP A 29 -51.05 51.21 60.53
C TRP A 29 -51.41 49.79 60.05
N ASN A 30 -52.70 49.47 59.95
CA ASN A 30 -53.14 48.16 59.45
C ASN A 30 -52.77 47.95 57.97
N ALA A 31 -52.78 49.03 57.18
CA ALA A 31 -52.30 49.00 55.80
C ALA A 31 -50.80 48.65 55.73
N LEU A 32 -49.97 49.26 56.58
CA LEU A 32 -48.55 48.93 56.70
C LEU A 32 -48.33 47.45 57.09
N THR A 33 -49.05 46.94 58.09
CA THR A 33 -48.89 45.55 58.55
C THR A 33 -49.34 44.53 57.50
N THR A 34 -50.42 44.81 56.78
CA THR A 34 -50.90 43.96 55.67
C THR A 34 -49.89 43.92 54.52
N ASP A 35 -49.31 45.07 54.17
CA ASP A 35 -48.30 45.18 53.13
C ASP A 35 -47.01 44.42 53.49
N LEU A 36 -46.57 44.49 54.75
CA LEU A 36 -45.43 43.71 55.25
C LEU A 36 -45.69 42.20 55.20
N GLY A 37 -46.91 41.76 55.56
CA GLY A 37 -47.32 40.36 55.43
C GLY A 37 -47.22 39.88 53.99
N ASN A 38 -47.76 40.64 53.04
CA ASN A 38 -47.68 40.34 51.62
C ASN A 38 -46.23 40.28 51.12
N GLU A 39 -45.35 41.18 51.57
CA GLU A 39 -43.94 41.15 51.16
C GLU A 39 -43.21 39.91 51.67
N ILE A 40 -43.42 39.55 52.95
CA ILE A 40 -42.81 38.35 53.52
C ILE A 40 -43.32 37.10 52.78
N THR A 41 -44.62 37.03 52.50
CA THR A 41 -45.23 35.93 51.74
C THR A 41 -44.72 35.86 50.30
N ASN A 42 -44.46 36.99 49.66
CA ASN A 42 -43.96 37.04 48.28
C ASN A 42 -42.43 37.02 48.16
N SER A 43 -41.71 37.01 49.28
CA SER A 43 -40.26 36.87 49.31
C SER A 43 -39.83 35.43 49.06
N LEU A 44 -38.69 35.22 48.39
CA LEU A 44 -38.14 33.88 48.18
C LEU A 44 -37.43 33.42 49.47
N PRO A 45 -37.92 32.37 50.16
CA PRO A 45 -37.34 31.92 51.41
C PRO A 45 -36.08 31.08 51.14
N ARG A 46 -35.03 31.32 51.95
CA ARG A 46 -33.71 30.68 51.77
C ARG A 46 -33.66 29.21 52.18
N ASP A 47 -34.69 28.74 52.88
CA ASP A 47 -34.85 27.34 53.30
C ASP A 47 -35.53 26.48 52.22
N GLY A 48 -35.90 27.08 51.08
CA GLY A 48 -36.56 26.38 49.97
C GLY A 48 -38.05 26.11 50.20
N SER A 49 -38.67 26.71 51.21
CA SER A 49 -40.10 26.49 51.53
C SER A 49 -41.09 27.01 50.48
N ALA A 50 -40.66 27.87 49.54
CA ALA A 50 -41.48 28.33 48.42
C ALA A 50 -40.67 28.44 47.10
N PRO A 51 -41.25 28.07 45.94
CA PRO A 51 -40.58 28.17 44.64
C PRO A 51 -40.70 29.57 44.01
N MET A 52 -39.86 29.85 43.01
CA MET A 52 -40.08 30.99 42.11
C MET A 52 -41.27 30.70 41.18
N ILE A 53 -42.29 31.55 41.21
CA ILE A 53 -43.50 31.43 40.35
C ILE A 53 -43.39 32.19 39.01
N ALA A 54 -42.28 32.87 38.77
CA ALA A 54 -41.96 33.58 37.53
C ALA A 54 -40.47 33.36 37.15
N PRO A 55 -40.08 33.49 35.87
CA PRO A 55 -38.69 33.31 35.46
C PRO A 55 -37.72 34.27 36.17
N LEU A 56 -36.53 33.78 36.53
CA LEU A 56 -35.45 34.60 37.05
C LEU A 56 -34.92 35.53 35.96
N LYS A 57 -34.97 36.85 36.20
CA LYS A 57 -34.38 37.86 35.31
C LYS A 57 -33.01 38.28 35.87
N ALA A 58 -31.94 37.80 35.26
CA ALA A 58 -30.57 38.18 35.60
C ALA A 58 -30.10 39.42 34.80
N ALA A 59 -29.09 40.12 35.31
CA ALA A 59 -28.37 41.11 34.52
C ALA A 59 -27.64 40.42 33.35
N GLY A 60 -27.39 41.13 32.25
CA GLY A 60 -26.66 40.54 31.10
C GLY A 60 -25.26 40.08 31.47
N GLY A 61 -24.54 40.84 32.30
CA GLY A 61 -23.17 40.51 32.72
C GLY A 61 -22.17 40.47 31.57
N THR A 62 -20.94 40.08 31.90
CA THR A 62 -19.83 39.84 30.97
C THR A 62 -19.09 38.56 31.38
N VAL A 63 -18.15 38.08 30.54
CA VAL A 63 -17.28 36.96 30.90
C VAL A 63 -16.48 37.20 32.19
N SER A 64 -16.12 38.46 32.46
CA SER A 64 -15.38 38.86 33.67
C SER A 64 -16.27 39.22 34.86
N ALA A 65 -17.58 39.37 34.66
CA ALA A 65 -18.58 39.69 35.67
C ALA A 65 -19.95 39.11 35.28
N PRO A 66 -20.18 37.79 35.49
CA PRO A 66 -21.40 37.12 35.07
C PRO A 66 -22.64 37.67 35.76
N GLY A 67 -23.78 37.64 35.06
CA GLY A 67 -25.07 38.11 35.59
C GLY A 67 -25.62 37.23 36.71
N VAL A 68 -25.27 35.94 36.70
CA VAL A 68 -25.49 34.99 37.79
C VAL A 68 -24.12 34.43 38.16
N GLY A 69 -23.59 34.78 39.33
CA GLY A 69 -22.25 34.38 39.76
C GLY A 69 -22.16 33.96 41.23
N PHE A 70 -21.02 33.37 41.61
CA PHE A 70 -20.76 32.92 42.97
C PHE A 70 -20.05 34.00 43.79
N ALA A 71 -20.50 34.26 45.02
CA ALA A 71 -19.93 35.32 45.87
C ALA A 71 -18.42 35.14 46.15
N SER A 72 -17.98 33.90 46.36
CA SER A 72 -16.57 33.56 46.58
C SER A 72 -15.73 33.58 45.29
N THR A 73 -16.37 33.58 44.12
CA THR A 73 -15.70 33.51 42.82
C THR A 73 -16.48 34.35 41.81
N PRO A 74 -16.42 35.69 41.91
CA PRO A 74 -17.29 36.59 41.16
C PRO A 74 -17.15 36.52 39.64
N GLN A 75 -16.10 35.87 39.14
CA GLN A 75 -15.82 35.70 37.71
C GLN A 75 -16.26 34.35 37.16
N THR A 76 -16.97 33.52 37.95
CA THR A 76 -17.52 32.23 37.54
C THR A 76 -19.04 32.29 37.58
N GLY A 77 -19.72 31.89 36.50
CA GLY A 77 -21.16 32.01 36.41
C GLY A 77 -21.76 32.00 34.99
N LEU A 78 -23.01 32.45 34.89
CA LEU A 78 -23.75 32.59 33.63
C LEU A 78 -23.82 34.06 33.21
N TYR A 79 -23.61 34.33 31.93
CA TYR A 79 -23.77 35.66 31.34
C TYR A 79 -24.50 35.57 30.00
N LEU A 80 -25.09 36.67 29.56
CA LEU A 80 -25.68 36.80 28.25
C LEU A 80 -24.58 37.16 27.25
N LYS A 81 -24.19 36.18 26.43
CA LYS A 81 -23.30 36.41 25.30
C LYS A 81 -24.06 37.21 24.24
N GLY A 82 -23.32 37.98 23.45
CA GLY A 82 -23.89 38.72 22.32
C GLY A 82 -24.74 37.81 21.40
N GLY A 83 -25.78 38.36 20.79
CA GLY A 83 -26.65 37.61 19.88
C GLY A 83 -27.71 36.73 20.56
N GLY A 84 -27.93 36.87 21.86
CA GLY A 84 -28.96 36.11 22.59
C GLY A 84 -28.51 34.72 23.04
N LEU A 85 -27.21 34.44 23.00
CA LEU A 85 -26.63 33.16 23.42
C LEU A 85 -26.33 33.16 24.92
N LEU A 86 -26.43 31.99 25.54
CA LEU A 86 -26.00 31.79 26.92
C LEU A 86 -24.48 31.54 26.95
N GLY A 87 -23.76 32.29 27.79
CA GLY A 87 -22.34 32.10 28.03
C GLY A 87 -22.07 31.57 29.43
N PHE A 88 -21.05 30.73 29.54
CA PHE A 88 -20.54 30.21 30.81
C PHE A 88 -19.14 30.80 31.03
N ALA A 89 -18.93 31.38 32.20
CA ALA A 89 -17.63 31.90 32.60
C ALA A 89 -17.05 31.05 33.72
N GLN A 90 -15.76 30.74 33.64
CA GLN A 90 -14.99 30.13 34.71
C GLN A 90 -13.74 30.97 34.94
N ASN A 91 -13.66 31.60 36.11
CA ASN A 91 -12.55 32.46 36.49
C ASN A 91 -12.21 33.55 35.45
N GLY A 92 -13.24 34.15 34.84
CA GLY A 92 -13.09 35.22 33.86
C GLY A 92 -12.80 34.76 32.43
N VAL A 93 -12.84 33.45 32.17
CA VAL A 93 -12.63 32.85 30.84
C VAL A 93 -13.93 32.21 30.35
N GLU A 94 -14.24 32.35 29.07
CA GLU A 94 -15.39 31.70 28.45
C GLU A 94 -15.17 30.18 28.35
N VAL A 95 -16.18 29.41 28.74
CA VAL A 95 -16.24 27.96 28.55
C VAL A 95 -17.13 27.69 27.35
N ALA A 96 -16.56 27.07 26.32
CA ALA A 96 -17.28 26.57 25.15
C ALA A 96 -17.55 25.07 25.30
N PHE A 97 -18.68 24.63 24.75
CA PHE A 97 -19.03 23.23 24.62
C PHE A 97 -19.11 22.89 23.14
N ASP A 98 -18.82 21.63 22.85
CA ASP A 98 -18.98 21.10 21.51
C ASP A 98 -20.46 20.93 21.15
N GLN A 99 -20.76 20.83 19.85
CA GLN A 99 -22.11 20.49 19.40
C GLN A 99 -22.43 19.02 19.72
N ASP A 100 -23.72 18.68 19.68
CA ASP A 100 -24.17 17.30 19.89
C ASP A 100 -23.61 16.37 18.79
N LEU A 101 -23.24 15.15 19.15
CA LEU A 101 -22.75 14.17 18.18
C LEU A 101 -23.93 13.58 17.44
N VAL A 102 -24.10 13.98 16.18
CA VAL A 102 -25.21 13.52 15.33
C VAL A 102 -24.72 12.44 14.36
N TYR A 103 -25.33 11.26 14.42
CA TYR A 103 -25.10 10.20 13.43
C TYR A 103 -26.13 10.28 12.29
N ALA A 104 -25.67 10.21 11.03
CA ALA A 104 -26.56 10.08 9.89
C ALA A 104 -25.98 9.18 8.78
N VAL A 105 -26.89 8.54 8.03
CA VAL A 105 -26.53 7.75 6.84
C VAL A 105 -26.71 8.61 5.59
N LYS A 106 -25.73 8.53 4.69
CA LYS A 106 -25.77 9.15 3.35
C LYS A 106 -25.68 8.04 2.31
N SER A 107 -26.50 8.13 1.25
CA SER A 107 -26.54 7.15 0.16
C SER A 107 -26.10 7.76 -1.18
N GLY A 108 -25.44 8.91 -1.15
CA GLY A 108 -24.99 9.68 -2.30
C GLY A 108 -24.27 10.95 -1.83
N ASP A 109 -24.05 11.87 -2.78
CA ASP A 109 -23.29 13.10 -2.54
C ASP A 109 -23.89 13.96 -1.42
N TYR A 110 -23.02 14.65 -0.69
CA TYR A 110 -23.41 15.49 0.43
C TYR A 110 -22.48 16.70 0.57
N THR A 111 -23.03 17.85 0.95
CA THR A 111 -22.25 19.04 1.32
C THR A 111 -22.27 19.20 2.83
N ALA A 112 -21.10 19.10 3.47
CA ALA A 112 -20.96 19.31 4.91
C ALA A 112 -21.14 20.79 5.26
N LEU A 113 -21.99 21.06 6.25
CA LEU A 113 -22.37 22.39 6.71
C LEU A 113 -21.84 22.65 8.14
N ALA A 114 -21.92 23.90 8.60
CA ALA A 114 -21.55 24.25 9.97
C ALA A 114 -22.39 23.54 11.05
N SER A 115 -23.58 23.04 10.69
CA SER A 115 -24.43 22.20 11.56
C SER A 115 -23.95 20.77 11.69
N ASP A 116 -23.00 20.33 10.86
CA ASP A 116 -22.40 18.99 10.90
C ASP A 116 -21.14 18.95 11.78
N ASP A 117 -20.91 19.99 12.58
CA ASP A 117 -19.82 20.00 13.56
C ASP A 117 -20.05 18.87 14.57
N ASN A 118 -19.00 18.11 14.86
CA ASN A 118 -19.03 16.88 15.67
C ASN A 118 -19.94 15.76 15.13
N ALA A 119 -20.39 15.84 13.86
CA ALA A 119 -21.24 14.81 13.28
C ALA A 119 -20.44 13.57 12.83
N VAL A 120 -21.13 12.43 12.78
CA VAL A 120 -20.64 11.17 12.20
C VAL A 120 -21.53 10.78 11.03
N HIS A 121 -21.03 10.91 9.81
CA HIS A 121 -21.78 10.49 8.62
C HIS A 121 -21.20 9.22 8.01
N ARG A 122 -22.09 8.22 7.83
CA ARG A 122 -21.78 6.96 7.17
C ARG A 122 -22.33 6.95 5.75
N PHE A 123 -21.44 6.84 4.78
CA PHE A 123 -21.77 6.72 3.37
C PHE A 123 -21.91 5.25 2.99
N THR A 124 -23.04 4.91 2.38
CA THR A 124 -23.42 3.52 2.03
C THR A 124 -23.30 3.21 0.54
N ALA A 125 -22.71 4.14 -0.21
CA ALA A 125 -22.43 4.05 -1.63
C ALA A 125 -21.24 4.97 -1.96
N ALA A 126 -20.66 4.81 -3.15
CA ALA A 126 -19.70 5.78 -3.65
C ALA A 126 -20.34 7.17 -3.75
N ALA A 127 -19.64 8.19 -3.24
CA ALA A 127 -20.18 9.54 -3.11
C ALA A 127 -19.09 10.61 -3.09
N THR A 128 -19.46 11.83 -3.46
CA THR A 128 -18.67 13.04 -3.24
C THR A 128 -19.18 13.76 -2.00
N LEU A 129 -18.29 13.93 -1.03
CA LEU A 129 -18.50 14.77 0.14
C LEU A 129 -17.80 16.11 -0.09
N THR A 130 -18.58 17.12 -0.45
CA THR A 130 -18.08 18.50 -0.55
C THR A 130 -18.00 19.12 0.83
N LEU A 131 -16.87 19.74 1.18
CA LEU A 131 -16.76 20.53 2.41
C LEU A 131 -17.11 21.98 2.09
N THR A 132 -18.04 22.58 2.84
CA THR A 132 -18.27 24.03 2.78
C THR A 132 -16.96 24.77 3.08
N ALA A 133 -16.78 25.97 2.53
CA ALA A 133 -15.57 26.78 2.70
C ALA A 133 -15.08 26.79 4.17
N ALA A 134 -13.79 26.56 4.37
CA ALA A 134 -13.16 26.47 5.68
C ALA A 134 -13.40 27.73 6.52
N ALA A 135 -13.43 28.90 5.89
CA ALA A 135 -13.74 30.17 6.55
C ALA A 135 -15.19 30.24 7.08
N THR A 136 -16.13 29.52 6.46
CA THR A 136 -17.53 29.43 6.89
C THR A 136 -17.72 28.38 7.98
N LEU A 137 -17.05 27.22 7.87
CA LEU A 137 -17.09 26.19 8.90
C LEU A 137 -16.38 26.65 10.19
N GLY A 138 -15.32 27.45 10.04
CA GLY A 138 -14.58 28.02 11.17
C GLY A 138 -13.52 27.07 11.74
N ALA A 139 -12.64 27.62 12.57
CA ALA A 139 -11.60 26.85 13.23
C ALA A 139 -12.20 25.91 14.28
N ASN A 140 -11.64 24.70 14.37
CA ASN A 140 -12.06 23.59 15.24
C ASN A 140 -13.34 22.87 14.81
N TRP A 141 -13.96 23.25 13.70
CA TRP A 141 -15.00 22.42 13.11
C TRP A 141 -14.42 21.05 12.79
N HIS A 142 -15.07 19.99 13.24
CA HIS A 142 -14.57 18.63 13.05
C HIS A 142 -15.70 17.67 12.72
N TYR A 143 -15.37 16.61 11.98
CA TYR A 143 -16.36 15.78 11.32
C TYR A 143 -15.81 14.41 11.00
N CYS A 144 -16.57 13.36 11.34
CA CYS A 144 -16.20 11.98 11.09
C CYS A 144 -16.95 11.43 9.87
N VAL A 145 -16.18 10.84 8.96
CA VAL A 145 -16.69 10.23 7.73
C VAL A 145 -16.37 8.74 7.75
N ILE A 146 -17.37 7.92 7.48
CA ILE A 146 -17.24 6.46 7.33
C ILE A 146 -17.64 6.08 5.90
N ALA A 147 -16.75 5.43 5.16
CA ALA A 147 -17.05 4.85 3.85
C ALA A 147 -17.40 3.36 4.04
N ASP A 148 -18.64 2.98 3.75
CA ASP A 148 -19.18 1.63 4.03
C ASP A 148 -20.23 1.22 2.98
N GLY A 149 -19.77 1.08 1.75
CA GLY A 149 -20.54 0.77 0.55
C GLY A 149 -19.95 1.34 -0.74
N GLY A 150 -18.81 2.03 -0.67
CA GLY A 150 -18.08 2.58 -1.81
C GLY A 150 -17.09 3.69 -1.41
N ASP A 151 -16.17 4.03 -2.31
CA ASP A 151 -15.19 5.10 -2.09
C ASP A 151 -15.88 6.47 -1.93
N VAL A 152 -15.47 7.23 -0.92
CA VAL A 152 -15.97 8.60 -0.68
C VAL A 152 -14.88 9.60 -1.08
N THR A 153 -15.20 10.47 -2.03
CA THR A 153 -14.31 11.58 -2.44
C THR A 153 -14.61 12.79 -1.57
N ILE A 154 -13.68 13.16 -0.70
CA ILE A 154 -13.75 14.37 0.12
C ILE A 154 -13.15 15.53 -0.67
N ASP A 155 -13.97 16.55 -0.93
CA ASP A 155 -13.68 17.66 -1.84
C ASP A 155 -13.89 19.02 -1.14
N PRO A 156 -12.83 19.62 -0.58
CA PRO A 156 -12.82 21.02 -0.14
C PRO A 156 -13.31 22.00 -1.21
N ASN A 157 -14.08 23.02 -0.81
CA ASN A 157 -14.63 23.98 -1.75
C ASN A 157 -13.54 24.88 -2.40
N GLY A 158 -13.50 24.88 -3.73
CA GLY A 158 -12.68 25.81 -4.51
C GLY A 158 -11.19 25.48 -4.47
N ALA A 159 -10.36 26.39 -3.94
CA ALA A 159 -8.90 26.25 -3.90
C ALA A 159 -8.37 25.80 -2.52
N GLU A 160 -9.27 25.43 -1.61
CA GLU A 160 -8.90 24.92 -0.29
C GLU A 160 -8.29 23.51 -0.42
N THR A 161 -7.59 23.09 0.63
CA THR A 161 -6.89 21.80 0.63
C THR A 161 -7.27 20.96 1.83
N ILE A 162 -7.23 19.64 1.65
CA ILE A 162 -7.28 18.63 2.71
C ILE A 162 -5.93 17.91 2.74
N ASP A 163 -5.23 18.00 3.88
CA ASP A 163 -3.86 17.52 4.04
C ASP A 163 -2.87 18.03 2.97
N GLY A 164 -3.13 19.21 2.40
CA GLY A 164 -2.34 19.81 1.32
C GLY A 164 -2.67 19.33 -0.09
N ALA A 165 -3.70 18.49 -0.27
CA ALA A 165 -4.22 18.06 -1.56
C ALA A 165 -5.58 18.71 -1.86
N ALA A 166 -5.96 18.81 -3.14
CA ALA A 166 -7.26 19.36 -3.54
C ALA A 166 -8.43 18.45 -3.14
N THR A 167 -8.22 17.13 -3.10
CA THR A 167 -9.23 16.13 -2.70
C THR A 167 -8.56 14.98 -1.94
N LEU A 168 -9.31 14.30 -1.07
CA LEU A 168 -8.93 13.05 -0.43
C LEU A 168 -9.93 11.95 -0.79
N ILE A 169 -9.46 10.83 -1.32
CA ILE A 169 -10.31 9.65 -1.54
C ILE A 169 -10.22 8.76 -0.30
N LEU A 170 -11.31 8.66 0.47
CA LEU A 170 -11.46 7.69 1.54
C LEU A 170 -11.97 6.38 0.93
N LYS A 171 -11.18 5.32 1.07
CA LYS A 171 -11.55 4.01 0.53
C LYS A 171 -12.64 3.34 1.33
N ASP A 172 -13.45 2.56 0.64
CA ASP A 172 -14.47 1.71 1.25
C ASP A 172 -13.88 0.85 2.39
N GLY A 173 -14.59 0.76 3.51
CA GLY A 173 -14.18 0.05 4.72
C GLY A 173 -13.33 0.86 5.70
N TYR A 174 -13.05 2.15 5.42
CA TYR A 174 -12.28 3.03 6.29
C TYR A 174 -13.09 4.21 6.83
N SER A 175 -12.57 4.83 7.88
CA SER A 175 -13.07 6.10 8.42
C SER A 175 -11.96 7.13 8.58
N VAL A 176 -12.35 8.40 8.60
CA VAL A 176 -11.44 9.51 8.85
C VAL A 176 -12.12 10.60 9.66
N GLU A 177 -11.35 11.20 10.55
CA GLU A 177 -11.72 12.43 11.25
C GLU A 177 -11.09 13.61 10.52
N ILE A 178 -11.91 14.60 10.20
CA ILE A 178 -11.53 15.83 9.51
C ILE A 178 -11.59 16.97 10.53
N ILE A 179 -10.59 17.85 10.54
CA ILE A 179 -10.55 19.05 11.36
C ILE A 179 -10.27 20.26 10.47
N CYS A 180 -11.06 21.32 10.65
CA CYS A 180 -10.91 22.61 9.97
C CYS A 180 -10.06 23.57 10.79
N SER A 181 -9.07 24.20 10.16
CA SER A 181 -8.27 25.28 10.76
C SER A 181 -8.89 26.68 10.61
N GLY A 182 -10.02 26.79 9.90
CA GLY A 182 -10.58 28.04 9.40
C GLY A 182 -10.03 28.49 8.04
N ALA A 183 -9.05 27.76 7.48
CA ALA A 183 -8.49 28.02 6.15
C ALA A 183 -8.19 26.76 5.32
N ALA A 184 -7.95 25.62 5.98
CA ALA A 184 -7.70 24.34 5.34
C ALA A 184 -8.21 23.19 6.23
N PHE A 185 -8.26 22.01 5.65
CA PHE A 185 -8.70 20.78 6.31
C PHE A 185 -7.53 19.84 6.55
N PHE A 186 -7.58 19.13 7.66
CA PHE A 186 -6.58 18.14 8.04
C PHE A 186 -7.28 16.87 8.49
N THR A 187 -6.63 15.73 8.27
CA THR A 187 -7.11 14.47 8.84
C THR A 187 -6.19 13.97 9.94
N ASN A 188 -6.61 12.92 10.64
CA ASN A 188 -5.72 12.14 11.51
C ASN A 188 -4.56 11.43 10.75
N LYS A 189 -4.52 11.53 9.42
CA LYS A 189 -3.49 10.97 8.50
C LYS A 189 -3.31 9.46 8.56
N LEU A 190 -4.20 8.72 9.23
CA LEU A 190 -4.09 7.27 9.36
C LEU A 190 -4.20 6.58 7.99
N PHE A 191 -5.20 6.97 7.20
CA PHE A 191 -5.42 6.44 5.87
C PHE A 191 -4.26 6.73 4.90
N ALA A 192 -3.79 7.99 4.85
CA ALA A 192 -2.64 8.39 4.03
C ALA A 192 -1.34 7.66 4.41
N ARG A 193 -1.14 7.32 5.70
CA ARG A 193 0.03 6.56 6.17
C ARG A 193 -0.05 5.07 5.84
N ILE A 194 -1.24 4.47 5.81
CA ILE A 194 -1.41 3.07 5.40
C ILE A 194 -1.13 2.92 3.90
N GLN A 195 -1.67 3.83 3.07
CA GLN A 195 -1.41 3.84 1.62
C GLN A 195 0.09 4.00 1.30
N SER A 196 0.77 4.96 1.94
CA SER A 196 2.21 5.17 1.71
C SER A 196 3.10 4.03 2.23
N LYS A 197 2.63 3.21 3.19
CA LYS A 197 3.33 1.99 3.63
C LYS A 197 3.12 0.81 2.70
N ALA A 198 1.94 0.68 2.09
CA ALA A 198 1.66 -0.32 1.06
C ALA A 198 2.54 -0.10 -0.20
N ASP A 199 2.80 1.17 -0.54
CA ASP A 199 3.59 1.58 -1.70
C ASP A 199 5.10 1.66 -1.43
N SER A 200 5.59 1.23 -0.26
CA SER A 200 7.00 1.38 0.10
C SER A 200 7.91 0.50 -0.78
N SER A 201 8.48 1.13 -1.80
CA SER A 201 9.57 0.65 -2.66
C SER A 201 10.89 0.39 -1.91
N ALA A 202 10.92 0.57 -0.58
CA ALA A 202 12.07 0.29 0.27
C ALA A 202 12.35 -1.20 0.47
N VAL A 203 11.38 -2.07 0.18
CA VAL A 203 11.63 -3.51 0.04
C VAL A 203 12.03 -3.76 -1.41
N GLY A 204 13.33 -4.00 -1.63
CA GLY A 204 13.88 -4.28 -2.94
C GLY A 204 13.24 -5.50 -3.61
N ASP A 205 13.54 -5.65 -4.88
CA ASP A 205 13.12 -6.79 -5.69
C ASP A 205 13.71 -8.11 -5.17
N PHE A 206 12.89 -9.17 -5.10
CA PHE A 206 13.35 -10.48 -4.63
C PHE A 206 12.56 -11.65 -5.20
N VAL A 207 13.20 -12.81 -5.13
CA VAL A 207 12.54 -14.12 -5.18
C VAL A 207 13.04 -14.94 -3.99
N VAL A 208 12.11 -15.50 -3.21
CA VAL A 208 12.40 -16.38 -2.07
C VAL A 208 11.61 -17.66 -2.25
N GLY A 209 12.26 -18.82 -2.16
CA GLY A 209 11.61 -20.10 -2.48
C GLY A 209 11.20 -20.13 -3.95
N LEU A 210 9.98 -20.58 -4.25
CA LEU A 210 9.49 -20.73 -5.63
C LEU A 210 10.42 -21.55 -6.54
N THR A 211 11.28 -22.41 -5.97
CA THR A 211 12.25 -23.21 -6.74
C THR A 211 11.51 -24.11 -7.71
N LEU A 212 12.02 -24.21 -8.93
CA LEU A 212 11.46 -25.06 -9.97
C LEU A 212 12.06 -26.47 -9.87
N SER A 213 11.24 -27.48 -10.09
CA SER A 213 11.68 -28.88 -10.22
C SER A 213 10.83 -29.63 -11.22
N ASN A 214 11.38 -30.67 -11.85
CA ASN A 214 10.58 -31.64 -12.59
C ASN A 214 9.58 -32.31 -11.65
N ASN A 215 8.34 -32.47 -12.10
CA ASN A 215 7.32 -33.15 -11.31
C ASN A 215 7.62 -34.64 -11.10
N GLY A 216 7.36 -35.15 -9.89
CA GLY A 216 7.69 -36.53 -9.54
C GLY A 216 6.91 -37.61 -10.33
N GLY A 217 5.68 -37.34 -10.76
CA GLY A 217 4.85 -38.27 -11.52
C GLY A 217 4.84 -38.03 -13.03
N SER A 218 5.12 -36.80 -13.47
CA SER A 218 5.10 -36.41 -14.89
C SER A 218 6.27 -35.48 -15.25
N PRO A 219 7.53 -35.94 -15.09
CA PRO A 219 8.72 -35.08 -15.15
C PRO A 219 8.97 -34.46 -16.54
N ASN A 220 8.44 -35.09 -17.59
CA ASN A 220 8.65 -34.66 -18.98
C ASN A 220 7.68 -33.57 -19.44
N THR A 221 6.60 -33.33 -18.70
CA THR A 221 5.53 -32.40 -19.12
C THR A 221 5.09 -31.43 -18.03
N HIS A 222 5.43 -31.68 -16.76
CA HIS A 222 5.03 -30.87 -15.62
C HIS A 222 6.24 -30.35 -14.84
N ILE A 223 6.11 -29.11 -14.38
CA ILE A 223 7.05 -28.44 -13.47
C ILE A 223 6.32 -28.11 -12.18
N ASP A 224 6.96 -28.43 -11.07
CA ASP A 224 6.54 -28.01 -9.74
C ASP A 224 7.28 -26.74 -9.35
N PHE A 225 6.54 -25.82 -8.74
CA PHE A 225 7.01 -24.58 -8.15
C PHE A 225 6.81 -24.68 -6.65
N ALA A 226 7.90 -24.66 -5.88
CA ALA A 226 7.83 -24.73 -4.42
C ALA A 226 7.07 -23.54 -3.81
N ALA A 227 6.68 -23.64 -2.54
CA ALA A 227 6.17 -22.48 -1.79
C ALA A 227 7.22 -21.34 -1.76
N GLY A 228 6.75 -20.10 -1.65
CA GLY A 228 7.64 -18.94 -1.68
C GLY A 228 6.94 -17.64 -2.04
N SER A 229 7.74 -16.63 -2.40
CA SER A 229 7.25 -15.31 -2.76
C SER A 229 8.15 -14.60 -3.76
N ALA A 230 7.55 -13.69 -4.52
CA ALA A 230 8.25 -12.85 -5.48
C ALA A 230 7.78 -11.40 -5.38
N ARG A 231 8.70 -10.47 -5.59
CA ARG A 231 8.42 -9.03 -5.60
C ARG A 231 9.19 -8.31 -6.71
N THR A 232 8.50 -7.41 -7.39
CA THR A 232 9.09 -6.43 -8.30
C THR A 232 8.39 -5.09 -8.10
N GLY A 233 9.12 -4.05 -7.67
CA GLY A 233 8.53 -2.76 -7.33
C GLY A 233 7.43 -2.91 -6.25
N SER A 234 6.22 -2.42 -6.54
CA SER A 234 5.05 -2.57 -5.66
C SER A 234 4.28 -3.90 -5.85
N SER A 235 4.61 -4.68 -6.88
CA SER A 235 3.95 -5.96 -7.14
C SER A 235 4.58 -7.07 -6.30
N PHE A 236 3.75 -7.77 -5.53
CA PHE A 236 4.15 -8.85 -4.63
C PHE A 236 3.14 -9.99 -4.69
N VAL A 237 3.63 -11.23 -4.66
CA VAL A 237 2.80 -12.42 -4.52
C VAL A 237 3.51 -13.48 -3.69
N SER A 238 2.74 -14.28 -2.94
CA SER A 238 3.24 -15.41 -2.18
C SER A 238 2.32 -16.62 -2.27
N SER A 239 2.90 -17.79 -2.05
CA SER A 239 2.19 -19.05 -1.86
C SER A 239 2.82 -19.84 -0.72
N THR A 240 1.99 -20.42 0.14
CA THR A 240 2.41 -21.36 1.19
C THR A 240 2.42 -22.81 0.72
N THR A 241 1.93 -23.08 -0.49
CA THR A 241 1.83 -24.42 -1.08
C THR A 241 2.55 -24.47 -2.43
N SER A 242 2.92 -25.68 -2.85
CA SER A 242 3.46 -25.87 -4.19
C SER A 242 2.38 -25.76 -5.26
N LEU A 243 2.76 -25.25 -6.43
CA LEU A 243 1.93 -25.20 -7.62
C LEU A 243 2.56 -26.07 -8.70
N THR A 244 1.77 -26.82 -9.44
CA THR A 244 2.24 -27.55 -10.63
C THR A 244 1.66 -26.92 -11.89
N LYS A 245 2.47 -26.74 -12.94
CA LYS A 245 1.97 -26.36 -14.28
C LYS A 245 2.54 -27.31 -15.33
N ARG A 246 1.77 -27.53 -16.40
CA ARG A 246 2.22 -28.34 -17.54
C ARG A 246 2.52 -27.50 -18.78
N VAL A 247 3.60 -27.85 -19.48
CA VAL A 247 3.97 -27.20 -20.75
C VAL A 247 3.06 -27.60 -21.91
N THR A 248 2.28 -28.68 -21.78
CA THR A 248 1.46 -29.25 -22.86
C THR A 248 0.06 -28.64 -22.98
N GLY A 249 -0.19 -27.50 -22.33
CA GLY A 249 -1.46 -26.80 -22.42
C GLY A 249 -1.31 -25.30 -22.21
N THR A 250 -2.22 -24.54 -22.80
CA THR A 250 -2.35 -23.10 -22.57
C THR A 250 -2.76 -22.78 -21.15
N PHE A 251 -2.47 -21.57 -20.71
CA PHE A 251 -2.71 -21.10 -19.36
C PHE A 251 -4.15 -21.32 -18.94
N ALA A 252 -4.32 -22.01 -17.82
CA ALA A 252 -5.55 -22.04 -17.03
C ALA A 252 -5.17 -21.98 -15.55
N ALA A 253 -6.03 -21.40 -14.73
CA ALA A 253 -5.75 -21.16 -13.33
C ALA A 253 -5.58 -22.46 -12.52
N GLY A 254 -4.65 -22.46 -11.57
CA GLY A 254 -4.49 -23.50 -10.55
C GLY A 254 -3.48 -24.62 -10.88
N THR A 255 -3.35 -25.53 -9.91
CA THR A 255 -2.36 -26.62 -9.96
C THR A 255 -2.74 -27.72 -10.95
N GLY A 256 -1.74 -28.28 -11.65
CA GLY A 256 -1.90 -29.28 -12.72
C GLY A 256 -2.41 -28.71 -14.05
N ALA A 257 -2.77 -27.43 -14.09
CA ALA A 257 -3.28 -26.77 -15.28
C ALA A 257 -2.18 -26.44 -16.30
N GLY A 258 -2.59 -26.12 -17.53
CA GLY A 258 -1.66 -25.66 -18.58
C GLY A 258 -0.99 -24.36 -18.18
N GLY A 259 0.27 -24.20 -18.57
CA GLY A 259 1.11 -23.06 -18.21
C GLY A 259 1.38 -22.08 -19.34
N LEU A 260 1.18 -22.43 -20.62
CA LEU A 260 1.64 -21.60 -21.73
C LEU A 260 0.80 -20.34 -21.92
N ASP A 261 1.43 -19.17 -22.02
CA ASP A 261 0.74 -17.89 -22.30
C ASP A 261 0.04 -17.88 -23.68
N ALA A 262 0.54 -18.67 -24.63
CA ALA A 262 -0.10 -18.94 -25.91
C ALA A 262 0.38 -20.25 -26.55
N GLY A 263 -0.38 -20.73 -27.55
CA GLY A 263 0.05 -21.78 -28.46
C GLY A 263 0.21 -23.16 -27.81
N ALA A 264 1.11 -23.96 -28.39
CA ALA A 264 1.43 -25.31 -27.95
C ALA A 264 2.94 -25.44 -27.65
N VAL A 265 3.32 -26.50 -26.93
CA VAL A 265 4.73 -26.77 -26.63
C VAL A 265 5.52 -26.96 -27.92
N ALA A 266 6.65 -26.28 -28.02
CA ALA A 266 7.56 -26.35 -29.15
C ALA A 266 8.83 -27.13 -28.80
N ALA A 267 9.44 -27.73 -29.81
CA ALA A 267 10.72 -28.42 -29.70
C ALA A 267 11.87 -27.41 -29.52
N ASN A 268 12.88 -27.78 -28.72
CA ASN A 268 14.08 -26.97 -28.46
C ASN A 268 13.80 -25.53 -28.00
N ALA A 269 12.71 -25.34 -27.26
CA ALA A 269 12.18 -24.05 -26.87
C ALA A 269 12.65 -23.62 -25.47
N THR A 270 12.51 -22.33 -25.21
CA THR A 270 12.75 -21.69 -23.91
C THR A 270 11.43 -21.13 -23.41
N TYR A 271 11.03 -21.54 -22.21
CA TYR A 271 9.86 -21.04 -21.51
C TYR A 271 10.26 -20.40 -20.19
N PHE A 272 10.19 -19.09 -20.12
CA PHE A 272 10.38 -18.33 -18.90
C PHE A 272 9.14 -18.45 -18.02
N ALA A 273 9.35 -18.82 -16.75
CA ALA A 273 8.30 -18.91 -15.76
C ALA A 273 8.12 -17.55 -15.08
N TYR A 274 6.90 -17.02 -15.12
CA TYR A 274 6.54 -15.77 -14.48
C TYR A 274 5.50 -16.02 -13.38
N ALA A 275 5.81 -15.52 -12.18
CA ALA A 275 4.86 -15.47 -11.08
C ALA A 275 3.72 -14.51 -11.42
N LEU A 276 2.50 -14.98 -11.22
CA LEU A 276 1.27 -14.21 -11.36
C LEU A 276 0.62 -14.00 -10.01
N ARG A 277 -0.01 -12.83 -9.86
CA ARG A 277 -0.93 -12.54 -8.78
C ARG A 277 -2.32 -12.34 -9.37
N LYS A 278 -3.31 -13.08 -8.89
CA LYS A 278 -4.70 -12.85 -9.27
C LYS A 278 -5.20 -11.55 -8.63
N ASP A 279 -5.81 -10.67 -9.40
CA ASP A 279 -6.15 -9.32 -8.93
C ASP A 279 -7.31 -9.32 -7.91
N ALA A 280 -8.19 -10.31 -7.98
CA ALA A 280 -9.38 -10.41 -7.13
C ALA A 280 -9.10 -10.89 -5.70
N ASP A 281 -8.17 -11.83 -5.53
CA ASP A 281 -7.93 -12.52 -4.25
C ASP A 281 -6.44 -12.62 -3.87
N LEU A 282 -5.56 -12.00 -4.67
CA LEU A 282 -4.10 -11.97 -4.49
C LEU A 282 -3.42 -13.34 -4.55
N SER A 283 -4.12 -14.38 -4.99
CA SER A 283 -3.57 -15.75 -5.07
C SER A 283 -2.46 -15.88 -6.12
N PHE A 284 -1.55 -16.82 -5.85
CA PHE A 284 -0.41 -17.14 -6.70
C PHE A 284 -0.78 -18.10 -7.85
N ASP A 285 -0.27 -17.81 -9.04
CA ASP A 285 -0.22 -18.73 -10.17
C ASP A 285 1.08 -18.53 -10.97
N VAL A 286 1.32 -19.34 -12.00
CA VAL A 286 2.48 -19.22 -12.88
C VAL A 286 2.07 -19.33 -14.33
N VAL A 287 2.63 -18.47 -15.17
CA VAL A 287 2.59 -18.60 -16.63
C VAL A 287 3.98 -18.88 -17.17
N LEU A 288 4.03 -19.67 -18.24
CA LEU A 288 5.21 -20.02 -19.01
C LEU A 288 5.12 -19.29 -20.35
N SER A 289 6.11 -18.44 -20.65
CA SER A 289 6.14 -17.63 -21.87
C SER A 289 7.44 -17.85 -22.64
N THR A 290 7.40 -17.77 -23.96
CA THR A 290 8.62 -17.70 -24.78
C THR A 290 9.28 -16.32 -24.74
N SER A 291 8.60 -15.31 -24.18
CA SER A 291 9.17 -13.97 -24.01
C SER A 291 10.16 -13.93 -22.85
N ALA A 292 11.33 -13.36 -23.10
CA ALA A 292 12.35 -13.08 -22.08
C ALA A 292 12.03 -11.85 -21.21
N THR A 293 11.08 -11.01 -21.63
CA THR A 293 10.70 -9.78 -20.92
C THR A 293 9.22 -9.81 -20.54
N MET A 294 8.88 -9.19 -19.40
CA MET A 294 7.50 -9.13 -18.92
C MET A 294 6.55 -8.46 -19.92
N GLY A 295 7.02 -7.42 -20.63
CA GLY A 295 6.21 -6.69 -21.61
C GLY A 295 5.94 -7.46 -22.91
N GLY A 296 6.65 -8.56 -23.17
CA GLY A 296 6.43 -9.41 -24.35
C GLY A 296 5.54 -10.63 -24.12
N ILE A 297 5.03 -10.82 -22.88
CA ILE A 297 4.15 -11.94 -22.54
C ILE A 297 2.78 -11.73 -23.19
N ILE A 298 2.20 -12.79 -23.75
CA ILE A 298 0.86 -12.73 -24.35
C ILE A 298 -0.17 -12.75 -23.22
N THR A 299 -0.95 -11.67 -23.08
CA THR A 299 -1.86 -11.48 -21.92
C THR A 299 -3.29 -11.91 -22.17
N THR A 300 -3.64 -12.40 -23.36
CA THR A 300 -5.03 -12.76 -23.73
C THR A 300 -5.67 -13.76 -22.77
N LEU A 301 -4.88 -14.70 -22.24
CA LEU A 301 -5.33 -15.71 -21.26
C LEU A 301 -5.13 -15.28 -19.79
N LEU A 302 -4.53 -14.11 -19.55
CA LEU A 302 -4.12 -13.64 -18.23
C LEU A 302 -5.00 -12.48 -17.71
N THR A 303 -6.23 -12.37 -18.20
CA THR A 303 -7.18 -11.34 -17.74
C THR A 303 -7.46 -11.52 -16.25
N GLY A 304 -7.30 -10.45 -15.45
CA GLY A 304 -7.44 -10.49 -14.00
C GLY A 304 -6.21 -11.00 -13.26
N TYR A 305 -5.04 -11.03 -13.93
CA TYR A 305 -3.76 -11.35 -13.31
C TYR A 305 -2.73 -10.24 -13.55
N THR A 306 -2.05 -9.86 -12.47
CA THR A 306 -0.82 -9.07 -12.51
C THR A 306 0.39 -10.00 -12.70
N ILE A 307 1.24 -9.72 -13.69
CA ILE A 307 2.53 -10.40 -13.85
C ILE A 307 3.53 -9.76 -12.90
N VAL A 308 4.12 -10.56 -11.99
CA VAL A 308 4.96 -10.03 -10.90
C VAL A 308 6.44 -10.09 -11.24
N ARG A 309 6.97 -11.27 -11.60
CA ARG A 309 8.41 -11.45 -11.80
C ARG A 309 8.74 -12.73 -12.55
N CYS A 310 9.84 -12.75 -13.30
CA CYS A 310 10.44 -14.00 -13.76
C CYS A 310 11.02 -14.75 -12.56
N ILE A 311 10.63 -16.02 -12.41
CA ILE A 311 11.03 -16.87 -11.29
C ILE A 311 11.83 -18.10 -11.76
N GLY A 312 12.06 -18.28 -13.05
CA GLY A 312 12.86 -19.38 -13.55
C GLY A 312 12.65 -19.62 -15.04
N VAL A 313 13.21 -20.72 -15.53
CA VAL A 313 13.15 -21.09 -16.95
C VAL A 313 13.07 -22.59 -17.12
N VAL A 314 12.33 -23.02 -18.13
CA VAL A 314 12.11 -24.41 -18.50
C VAL A 314 12.51 -24.57 -19.97
N LEU A 315 13.35 -25.55 -20.26
CA LEU A 315 13.81 -25.84 -21.61
C LEU A 315 13.19 -27.14 -22.11
N THR A 316 12.83 -27.20 -23.39
CA THR A 316 12.38 -28.44 -24.04
C THR A 316 13.45 -29.02 -24.97
N ASP A 317 13.36 -30.32 -25.23
CA ASP A 317 14.22 -31.03 -26.19
C ASP A 317 13.60 -31.10 -27.59
N ALA A 318 14.25 -31.82 -28.50
CA ALA A 318 13.79 -31.98 -29.87
C ALA A 318 12.44 -32.70 -30.00
N SER A 319 12.03 -33.43 -28.96
CA SER A 319 10.75 -34.13 -28.86
C SER A 319 9.69 -33.32 -28.10
N SER A 320 9.96 -32.04 -27.82
CA SER A 320 9.10 -31.16 -27.02
C SER A 320 8.88 -31.63 -25.57
N LEU A 321 9.78 -32.45 -25.05
CA LEU A 321 9.76 -32.88 -23.65
C LEU A 321 10.62 -31.93 -22.82
N ILE A 322 10.26 -31.73 -21.55
CA ILE A 322 11.09 -30.94 -20.63
C ILE A 322 12.46 -31.62 -20.47
N ARG A 323 13.53 -30.84 -20.66
CA ARG A 323 14.89 -31.25 -20.30
C ARG A 323 15.00 -31.25 -18.79
N GLN A 324 15.17 -32.42 -18.20
CA GLN A 324 15.20 -32.56 -16.76
C GLN A 324 16.41 -31.86 -16.14
N PHE A 325 16.19 -31.19 -15.03
CA PHE A 325 17.19 -30.36 -14.35
C PHE A 325 17.05 -30.45 -12.83
N VAL A 326 18.15 -30.14 -12.16
CA VAL A 326 18.19 -29.84 -10.74
C VAL A 326 18.45 -28.34 -10.61
N MET A 327 17.59 -27.65 -9.85
CA MET A 327 17.78 -26.24 -9.52
C MET A 327 18.39 -26.13 -8.12
N TYR A 328 19.55 -25.51 -8.04
CA TYR A 328 20.25 -25.19 -6.82
C TYR A 328 19.96 -23.74 -6.39
N PRO A 329 20.31 -23.37 -5.15
CA PRO A 329 20.17 -21.99 -4.70
C PRO A 329 20.92 -21.02 -5.63
N ARG A 330 20.55 -19.73 -5.61
CA ARG A 330 21.10 -18.69 -6.51
C ARG A 330 20.85 -18.92 -8.01
N ASP A 331 19.73 -19.55 -8.34
CA ASP A 331 19.27 -19.76 -9.71
C ASP A 331 20.26 -20.53 -10.62
N GLU A 332 20.95 -21.51 -10.02
CA GLU A 332 21.84 -22.42 -10.72
C GLU A 332 21.04 -23.64 -11.22
N TYR A 333 21.13 -23.91 -12.53
CA TYR A 333 20.52 -25.07 -13.17
C TYR A 333 21.61 -26.06 -13.54
N THR A 334 21.39 -27.34 -13.23
CA THR A 334 22.21 -28.45 -13.71
C THR A 334 21.32 -29.46 -14.41
N PHE A 335 21.62 -29.83 -15.65
CA PHE A 335 20.87 -30.87 -16.35
C PHE A 335 21.11 -32.23 -15.69
N VAL A 336 20.06 -33.03 -15.57
CA VAL A 336 20.19 -34.40 -15.02
C VAL A 336 21.08 -35.26 -15.94
N THR A 337 20.93 -35.09 -17.25
CA THR A 337 21.83 -35.66 -18.26
C THR A 337 22.52 -34.51 -19.00
N PRO A 338 23.86 -34.40 -18.93
CA PRO A 338 24.60 -33.38 -19.65
C PRO A 338 24.27 -33.39 -21.15
N VAL A 339 24.06 -32.20 -21.72
CA VAL A 339 23.69 -32.08 -23.13
C VAL A 339 24.95 -32.05 -23.99
N LYS A 340 24.98 -32.84 -25.06
CA LYS A 340 26.08 -32.86 -26.02
C LYS A 340 25.84 -31.81 -27.11
N ASP A 341 26.19 -30.56 -26.83
CA ASP A 341 25.97 -29.44 -27.77
C ASP A 341 26.94 -29.45 -28.96
N ALA A 342 28.10 -30.11 -28.83
CA ALA A 342 29.01 -30.37 -29.94
C ALA A 342 29.60 -31.78 -29.86
N VAL A 343 29.53 -32.53 -30.96
CA VAL A 343 30.17 -33.84 -31.09
C VAL A 343 30.91 -33.88 -32.41
N ASN A 344 32.24 -34.07 -32.34
CA ASN A 344 33.09 -34.17 -33.52
C ASN A 344 32.98 -32.94 -34.43
N VAL A 345 32.92 -31.74 -33.83
CA VAL A 345 32.77 -30.48 -34.57
C VAL A 345 34.15 -29.93 -34.93
N ALA A 346 34.32 -29.50 -36.17
CA ALA A 346 35.56 -28.89 -36.62
C ALA A 346 35.81 -27.56 -35.89
N ILE A 347 37.06 -27.34 -35.47
CA ILE A 347 37.54 -26.07 -34.93
C ILE A 347 38.81 -25.66 -35.69
N SER A 348 39.02 -24.36 -35.87
CA SER A 348 40.13 -23.84 -36.66
C SER A 348 40.72 -22.57 -36.05
N THR A 349 41.72 -21.99 -36.71
CA THR A 349 42.26 -20.67 -36.41
C THR A 349 41.29 -19.53 -36.69
N THR A 350 40.21 -19.80 -37.42
CA THR A 350 39.12 -18.83 -37.62
C THR A 350 38.09 -19.00 -36.52
N SER A 351 37.81 -17.90 -35.83
CA SER A 351 36.81 -17.88 -34.77
C SER A 351 35.39 -18.09 -35.30
N ALA A 352 34.62 -18.93 -34.62
CA ALA A 352 33.23 -19.22 -34.96
C ALA A 352 32.33 -19.18 -33.71
N LEU A 353 31.01 -19.11 -33.93
CA LEU A 353 30.00 -19.15 -32.89
C LEU A 353 29.38 -20.55 -32.82
N LEU A 354 29.24 -21.07 -31.61
CA LEU A 354 28.60 -22.35 -31.32
C LEU A 354 27.35 -22.09 -30.48
N ALA A 355 26.19 -22.57 -30.95
CA ALA A 355 24.95 -22.53 -30.18
C ALA A 355 24.94 -23.61 -29.09
N LEU A 356 24.41 -23.26 -27.93
CA LEU A 356 24.31 -24.11 -26.75
C LEU A 356 22.86 -24.35 -26.35
N THR A 357 22.62 -25.44 -25.63
CA THR A 357 21.34 -25.72 -24.98
C THR A 357 21.22 -24.95 -23.67
N VAL A 358 20.87 -23.67 -23.78
CA VAL A 358 20.59 -22.75 -22.67
C VAL A 358 19.39 -21.86 -23.00
N PRO A 359 18.89 -20.99 -22.09
CA PRO A 359 17.77 -20.08 -22.41
C PRO A 359 18.06 -19.11 -23.57
N ASN A 360 17.14 -19.04 -24.53
CA ASN A 360 17.21 -18.09 -25.65
C ASN A 360 16.65 -16.72 -25.26
N GLY A 361 17.18 -15.65 -25.85
CA GLY A 361 16.71 -14.28 -25.64
C GLY A 361 17.36 -13.56 -24.43
N VAL A 362 18.17 -14.27 -23.63
CA VAL A 362 18.88 -13.72 -22.48
C VAL A 362 20.34 -14.18 -22.48
N LYS A 363 21.21 -13.41 -21.85
CA LYS A 363 22.57 -13.89 -21.55
C LYS A 363 22.52 -14.75 -20.30
N VAL A 364 23.12 -15.93 -20.37
CA VAL A 364 23.36 -16.80 -19.21
C VAL A 364 24.81 -17.23 -19.16
N LYS A 365 25.26 -17.64 -17.97
CA LYS A 365 26.58 -18.25 -17.82
C LYS A 365 26.43 -19.77 -17.91
N ALA A 366 26.91 -20.37 -18.99
CA ALA A 366 26.80 -21.81 -19.23
C ALA A 366 27.93 -22.57 -18.54
N LYS A 367 27.64 -23.75 -17.97
CA LYS A 367 28.58 -24.63 -17.28
C LYS A 367 29.08 -25.70 -18.27
N LEU A 368 30.34 -25.61 -18.69
CA LEU A 368 30.81 -26.36 -19.85
C LEU A 368 31.99 -27.26 -19.51
N ARG A 369 31.96 -28.46 -20.08
CA ARG A 369 33.11 -29.36 -20.20
C ARG A 369 33.38 -29.59 -21.66
N PHE A 370 34.63 -29.63 -22.05
CA PHE A 370 34.99 -29.70 -23.45
C PHE A 370 36.28 -30.47 -23.66
N GLU A 371 36.40 -31.05 -24.85
CA GLU A 371 37.51 -31.89 -25.29
C GLU A 371 37.94 -31.48 -26.69
N PHE A 372 39.26 -31.44 -26.94
CA PHE A 372 39.86 -30.96 -28.17
C PHE A 372 40.99 -31.88 -28.62
N THR A 373 41.07 -32.13 -29.92
CA THR A 373 42.18 -32.83 -30.57
C THR A 373 42.60 -32.14 -31.86
N SER A 374 43.86 -32.28 -32.24
CA SER A 374 44.48 -31.63 -33.40
C SER A 374 45.71 -32.43 -33.84
N SER A 375 46.01 -32.43 -35.14
CA SER A 375 47.23 -33.03 -35.68
C SER A 375 48.49 -32.18 -35.41
N ALA A 376 48.32 -30.91 -35.04
CA ALA A 376 49.42 -30.07 -34.56
C ALA A 376 49.71 -30.35 -33.08
N ALA A 377 50.97 -30.61 -32.76
CA ALA A 377 51.49 -30.69 -31.40
C ALA A 377 51.63 -29.30 -30.76
N THR A 378 51.63 -29.25 -29.43
CA THR A 378 51.66 -28.04 -28.60
C THR A 378 50.55 -27.04 -28.94
N ASN A 379 49.36 -27.54 -29.26
CA ASN A 379 48.20 -26.73 -29.67
C ASN A 379 47.14 -26.67 -28.56
N ALA A 380 46.40 -25.56 -28.48
CA ALA A 380 45.32 -25.34 -27.52
C ALA A 380 44.11 -24.69 -28.20
N ALA A 381 42.96 -24.79 -27.55
CA ALA A 381 41.73 -24.16 -27.98
C ALA A 381 41.15 -23.25 -26.90
N LEU A 382 40.45 -22.22 -27.35
CA LEU A 382 39.82 -21.19 -26.53
C LEU A 382 38.34 -21.13 -26.87
N LEU A 383 37.53 -21.35 -25.84
CA LEU A 383 36.11 -21.04 -25.84
C LEU A 383 35.90 -19.78 -24.98
N SER A 384 35.11 -18.83 -25.46
CA SER A 384 34.98 -17.54 -24.79
C SER A 384 33.61 -16.88 -24.97
N ASP A 385 33.35 -15.84 -24.18
CA ASP A 385 32.16 -15.01 -24.30
C ASP A 385 32.22 -14.25 -25.64
N PRO A 386 31.20 -14.37 -26.52
CA PRO A 386 31.16 -13.64 -27.78
C PRO A 386 31.32 -12.12 -27.64
N ALA A 387 30.95 -11.54 -26.49
CA ALA A 387 31.07 -10.12 -26.19
C ALA A 387 32.52 -9.64 -26.06
N GLN A 388 33.48 -10.54 -25.84
CA GLN A 388 34.92 -10.22 -25.85
C GLN A 388 35.47 -9.98 -27.27
N GLY A 389 34.64 -10.17 -28.30
CA GLY A 389 35.06 -10.05 -29.69
C GLY A 389 35.81 -11.29 -30.18
N THR A 390 36.49 -11.16 -31.32
CA THR A 390 37.29 -12.24 -31.91
C THR A 390 38.64 -12.32 -31.21
N LEU A 391 38.93 -13.46 -30.60
CA LEU A 391 40.22 -13.80 -29.99
C LEU A 391 40.96 -14.83 -30.85
N ALA A 392 42.27 -14.93 -30.66
CA ALA A 392 43.12 -15.96 -31.25
C ALA A 392 43.42 -17.06 -30.22
N GLY A 393 43.04 -18.31 -30.54
CA GLY A 393 43.31 -19.46 -29.68
C GLY A 393 44.77 -19.90 -29.73
N GLY A 394 45.29 -20.44 -28.62
CA GLY A 394 46.63 -21.04 -28.55
C GLY A 394 47.46 -20.52 -27.37
N ILE A 395 48.42 -21.33 -26.90
CA ILE A 395 49.20 -21.02 -25.68
C ILE A 395 50.09 -19.76 -25.80
N GLY A 396 50.47 -19.38 -27.02
CA GLY A 396 51.24 -18.16 -27.30
C GLY A 396 50.40 -16.95 -27.76
N ASN A 397 49.08 -17.11 -27.84
CA ASN A 397 48.14 -16.07 -28.33
C ASN A 397 47.33 -15.52 -27.15
N ASP A 398 46.00 -15.37 -27.30
CA ASP A 398 45.09 -14.88 -26.24
C ASP A 398 44.76 -15.97 -25.19
N GLY A 399 45.48 -17.10 -25.23
CA GLY A 399 45.37 -18.21 -24.30
C GLY A 399 44.46 -19.35 -24.79
N GLY A 400 44.15 -20.26 -23.88
CA GLY A 400 43.25 -21.40 -24.10
C GLY A 400 42.71 -21.91 -22.78
N ASN A 401 41.44 -22.32 -22.78
CA ASN A 401 40.81 -23.00 -21.64
C ASN A 401 40.69 -24.52 -21.86
N MET A 402 40.98 -24.99 -23.07
CA MET A 402 41.26 -26.40 -23.37
C MET A 402 42.77 -26.59 -23.32
N GLY A 403 43.25 -27.55 -22.51
CA GLY A 403 44.68 -27.75 -22.29
C GLY A 403 45.51 -27.94 -23.57
N THR A 404 46.84 -27.97 -23.44
CA THR A 404 47.71 -28.17 -24.60
C THR A 404 47.79 -29.63 -25.00
N ILE A 405 47.55 -29.93 -26.27
CA ILE A 405 47.86 -31.23 -26.87
C ILE A 405 49.37 -31.32 -27.04
N GLN A 406 50.06 -32.18 -26.30
CA GLN A 406 51.54 -32.31 -26.36
C GLN A 406 52.02 -33.24 -27.50
N VAL A 407 51.16 -34.13 -27.98
CA VAL A 407 51.45 -35.10 -29.05
C VAL A 407 50.31 -35.04 -30.07
N SER A 408 50.61 -35.07 -31.37
CA SER A 408 49.60 -35.08 -32.45
C SER A 408 48.47 -36.07 -32.17
N ASN A 409 47.23 -35.64 -32.35
CA ASN A 409 46.00 -36.39 -32.08
C ASN A 409 45.78 -36.78 -30.60
N GLY A 410 46.57 -36.24 -29.68
CA GLY A 410 46.28 -36.29 -28.26
C GLY A 410 44.99 -35.54 -27.93
N LEU A 411 44.38 -35.88 -26.80
CA LEU A 411 43.16 -35.25 -26.30
C LEU A 411 43.54 -34.25 -25.21
N ALA A 412 43.03 -33.03 -25.35
CA ALA A 412 43.07 -32.01 -24.32
C ALA A 412 41.67 -31.79 -23.76
N ILE A 413 41.55 -31.77 -22.44
CA ILE A 413 40.28 -31.59 -21.73
C ILE A 413 40.33 -30.25 -20.99
N GLY A 414 39.19 -29.61 -20.86
CA GLY A 414 39.02 -28.51 -19.91
C GLY A 414 37.56 -28.32 -19.52
N CYS A 415 37.35 -27.38 -18.61
CA CYS A 415 36.03 -26.94 -18.20
C CYS A 415 36.06 -25.44 -17.93
N SER A 416 34.92 -24.77 -18.13
CA SER A 416 34.78 -23.36 -17.84
C SER A 416 33.32 -22.95 -17.78
N ASP A 417 33.04 -21.91 -17.01
CA ASP A 417 31.76 -21.24 -17.04
C ASP A 417 31.85 -20.03 -17.98
N ILE A 418 31.08 -20.03 -19.07
CA ILE A 418 31.22 -19.02 -20.14
C ILE A 418 29.89 -18.30 -20.33
N TRP A 419 29.94 -16.96 -20.37
CA TRP A 419 28.77 -16.15 -20.71
C TRP A 419 28.39 -16.33 -22.18
N THR A 420 27.10 -16.49 -22.40
CA THR A 420 26.50 -16.58 -23.74
C THR A 420 26.03 -15.21 -24.23
N ASN A 421 25.89 -15.06 -25.54
CA ASN A 421 25.07 -13.99 -26.10
C ASN A 421 23.56 -14.33 -25.99
N THR A 422 22.69 -13.39 -26.34
CA THR A 422 21.23 -13.59 -26.28
C THR A 422 20.69 -14.61 -27.30
N SER A 423 21.52 -15.05 -28.24
CA SER A 423 21.21 -16.11 -29.21
C SER A 423 21.70 -17.49 -28.76
N ARG A 424 22.06 -17.64 -27.47
CA ARG A 424 22.58 -18.88 -26.86
C ARG A 424 23.93 -19.33 -27.38
N GLN A 425 24.77 -18.42 -27.84
CA GLN A 425 26.05 -18.78 -28.46
C GLN A 425 27.22 -18.46 -27.54
N ILE A 426 28.25 -19.29 -27.64
CA ILE A 426 29.62 -18.98 -27.22
C ILE A 426 30.53 -18.90 -28.45
N ARG A 427 31.73 -18.39 -28.27
CA ARG A 427 32.76 -18.35 -29.30
C ARG A 427 33.76 -19.49 -29.11
N HIS A 428 34.28 -20.05 -30.19
CA HIS A 428 35.36 -21.03 -30.17
C HIS A 428 36.41 -20.74 -31.25
N VAL A 429 37.68 -20.99 -30.94
CA VAL A 429 38.84 -20.84 -31.82
C VAL A 429 40.00 -21.71 -31.32
N ALA A 430 40.88 -22.18 -32.20
CA ALA A 430 42.07 -22.95 -31.83
C ALA A 430 43.34 -22.39 -32.48
N GLY A 431 44.51 -22.72 -31.91
CA GLY A 431 45.80 -22.34 -32.51
C GLY A 431 46.12 -23.06 -33.82
N ALA A 432 45.45 -24.18 -34.10
CA ALA A 432 45.46 -24.90 -35.37
C ALA A 432 44.18 -25.74 -35.52
N SER A 433 43.90 -26.18 -36.75
CA SER A 433 42.71 -26.98 -37.07
C SER A 433 42.65 -28.29 -36.29
N GLY A 434 41.45 -28.66 -35.88
CA GLY A 434 41.21 -29.84 -35.08
C GLY A 434 39.73 -30.16 -34.93
N THR A 435 39.42 -30.97 -33.94
CA THR A 435 38.05 -31.41 -33.62
C THR A 435 37.76 -31.16 -32.16
N MET A 436 36.54 -30.71 -31.86
CA MET A 436 36.06 -30.47 -30.50
C MET A 436 34.79 -31.25 -30.16
N TRP A 437 34.64 -31.54 -28.88
CA TRP A 437 33.43 -32.01 -28.24
C TRP A 437 33.10 -31.10 -27.08
N LEU A 438 31.79 -30.87 -26.86
CA LEU A 438 31.31 -30.04 -25.78
C LEU A 438 30.11 -30.69 -25.11
N TRP A 439 30.17 -30.74 -23.78
CA TRP A 439 29.09 -31.09 -22.89
C TRP A 439 28.69 -29.88 -22.08
N ASN A 440 27.39 -29.66 -22.00
CA ASN A 440 26.75 -28.61 -21.24
C ASN A 440 26.08 -29.24 -20.02
N ASP A 441 26.63 -28.94 -18.85
CA ASP A 441 26.13 -29.45 -17.58
C ASP A 441 24.97 -28.59 -17.04
N GLY A 442 24.73 -27.40 -17.60
CA GLY A 442 23.69 -26.49 -17.17
C GLY A 442 24.08 -25.02 -17.30
N PHE A 443 23.45 -24.15 -16.52
CA PHE A 443 23.66 -22.70 -16.62
C PHE A 443 23.20 -21.95 -15.36
N TYR A 444 23.67 -20.72 -15.23
CA TYR A 444 23.20 -19.75 -14.24
C TYR A 444 22.22 -18.78 -14.90
N PHE A 445 20.99 -18.70 -14.39
CA PHE A 445 19.94 -17.78 -14.88
C PHE A 445 19.37 -16.93 -13.73
N PRO A 446 20.02 -15.81 -13.37
CA PRO A 446 19.66 -15.05 -12.18
C PRO A 446 18.27 -14.39 -12.32
N CYS A 447 17.34 -14.83 -11.48
CA CYS A 447 15.99 -14.26 -11.31
C CYS A 447 15.89 -13.35 -10.06
N GLY A 448 16.97 -13.31 -9.26
CA GLY A 448 17.03 -12.58 -8.00
C GLY A 448 16.80 -13.45 -6.77
N ARG A 449 17.02 -14.77 -6.86
CA ARG A 449 17.18 -15.60 -5.66
C ARG A 449 18.57 -15.39 -5.08
N ASN A 450 18.62 -14.83 -3.87
CA ASN A 450 19.88 -14.49 -3.20
C ASN A 450 20.37 -15.57 -2.21
N ALA A 451 19.48 -16.50 -1.84
CA ALA A 451 19.80 -17.63 -0.96
C ALA A 451 19.88 -18.91 -1.79
#